data_AF-A0A6L8MRH1-F1
#
_entry.id   AF-A0A6L8MRH1-F1
#
_cell.length_a   1.000
_cell.length_b   1.000
_cell.length_c   1.000
_cell.angle_alpha   90.00
_cell.angle_beta   90.00
_cell.angle_gamma   90.00
#
_symmetry.space_group_name_H-M   'P 1'
#
loop_
_entity.id
_entity.type
_entity.pdbx_description
1 polymer ?
#
loop_
_entity_poly.entity_id
_entity_poly.type
_entity_poly.pdbx_seq_one_letter_code
_entity_poly.pdbx_strand_id
1 'polypeptide(L)'
;MQATIYVTKEAMATAIAIKDLDYYTRVSLSDNESTDVSTQPGYYLKSAGTIKLDVLPTTAHVAAHISSCGQSPSGEISMPANLRGCIFERAPDLPDRYAEIIAYWSGQPLSASDYRAVYFQNPQNEYLVELRGNDDNGAYVSIDKLLSEGIVVSITGMASITDGLSPEDFIEFEIPIDVSMVGIESDGFLSPAPYKTKGIGQREVIYLKVSDITRSPNPDHILIDLLRYELLDYGYWY
;
A
#
# COMPACT_ATOMS: atom_id res chain seq x y z
N MET A 1 -5.58 13.83 -9.41
CA MET A 1 -6.79 12.98 -9.38
C MET A 1 -6.33 11.60 -8.94
N GLN A 2 -6.96 11.01 -7.93
CA GLN A 2 -6.61 9.69 -7.40
C GLN A 2 -7.55 8.62 -7.99
N ALA A 3 -7.01 7.45 -8.33
CA ALA A 3 -7.76 6.28 -8.76
C ALA A 3 -8.58 5.69 -7.62
N THR A 4 -9.61 4.91 -7.96
CA THR A 4 -10.44 4.22 -6.97
C THR A 4 -10.01 2.76 -6.94
N ILE A 5 -9.71 2.25 -5.74
CA ILE A 5 -9.46 0.83 -5.51
C ILE A 5 -10.77 0.23 -5.01
N TYR A 6 -11.28 -0.75 -5.73
CA TYR A 6 -12.55 -1.38 -5.38
C TYR A 6 -12.29 -2.62 -4.52
N VAL A 7 -13.18 -2.88 -3.58
CA VAL A 7 -13.09 -4.00 -2.64
C VAL A 7 -14.47 -4.63 -2.44
N THR A 8 -14.53 -5.77 -1.75
CA THR A 8 -15.82 -6.36 -1.37
C THR A 8 -16.54 -5.50 -0.33
N LYS A 9 -17.83 -5.75 -0.12
CA LYS A 9 -18.62 -5.03 0.90
C LYS A 9 -18.07 -5.27 2.30
N GLU A 10 -17.65 -6.50 2.56
CA GLU A 10 -17.08 -6.95 3.84
C GLU A 10 -15.74 -6.23 4.09
N ALA A 11 -14.86 -6.19 3.08
CA ALA A 11 -13.59 -5.50 3.17
C ALA A 11 -13.77 -3.99 3.40
N MET A 12 -14.71 -3.36 2.69
CA MET A 12 -15.02 -1.94 2.90
C MET A 12 -15.55 -1.69 4.32
N ALA A 13 -16.43 -2.55 4.84
CA ALA A 13 -16.97 -2.41 6.18
C ALA A 13 -15.86 -2.48 7.24
N THR A 14 -14.95 -3.44 7.13
CA THR A 14 -13.79 -3.57 8.01
C THR A 14 -12.88 -2.35 7.91
N ALA A 15 -12.50 -1.96 6.69
CA ALA A 15 -11.61 -0.82 6.45
C ALA A 15 -12.19 0.49 7.02
N ILE A 16 -13.50 0.70 6.89
CA ILE A 16 -14.19 1.86 7.47
C ILE A 16 -14.25 1.78 9.00
N ALA A 17 -14.51 0.61 9.57
CA ALA A 17 -14.60 0.43 11.01
C ALA A 17 -13.28 0.75 11.74
N ILE A 18 -12.14 0.50 11.09
CA ILE A 18 -10.81 0.65 11.69
C ILE A 18 -10.04 1.91 11.25
N LYS A 19 -10.56 2.69 10.28
CA LYS A 19 -9.83 3.81 9.66
C LYS A 19 -9.42 4.93 10.64
N ASP A 20 -10.20 5.14 11.69
CA ASP A 20 -10.02 6.21 12.68
C ASP A 20 -9.46 5.68 14.02
N LEU A 21 -9.21 4.35 14.11
CA LEU A 21 -8.65 3.74 15.31
C LEU A 21 -7.14 3.91 15.32
N ASP A 22 -6.56 4.25 16.46
CA ASP A 22 -5.11 4.23 16.63
C ASP A 22 -4.56 2.80 16.80
N TYR A 23 -3.23 2.68 16.80
CA TYR A 23 -2.53 1.41 17.02
C TYR A 23 -3.05 0.63 18.23
N TYR A 24 -3.07 1.27 19.41
CA TYR A 24 -3.45 0.60 20.66
C TYR A 24 -4.88 0.10 20.65
N THR A 25 -5.79 0.91 20.11
CA THR A 25 -7.20 0.55 20.00
C THR A 25 -7.34 -0.66 19.08
N ARG A 26 -6.64 -0.69 17.94
CA ARG A 26 -6.65 -1.85 17.04
C ARG A 26 -6.04 -3.09 17.68
N VAL A 27 -4.93 -2.96 18.40
CA VAL A 27 -4.33 -4.07 19.16
C VAL A 27 -5.34 -4.64 20.15
N SER A 28 -6.03 -3.78 20.90
CA SER A 28 -7.02 -4.21 21.89
C SER A 28 -8.23 -4.95 21.29
N LEU A 29 -8.53 -4.75 20.00
CA LEU A 29 -9.59 -5.52 19.33
C LEU A 29 -9.21 -6.99 19.21
N SER A 30 -7.92 -7.29 19.02
CA SER A 30 -7.40 -8.66 18.90
C SER A 30 -7.29 -9.39 20.25
N ASP A 31 -7.35 -8.67 21.38
CA ASP A 31 -7.33 -9.27 22.72
C ASP A 31 -8.62 -10.04 23.06
N ASN A 32 -9.69 -9.84 22.28
CA ASN A 32 -10.98 -10.50 22.49
C ASN A 32 -11.51 -11.07 21.16
N GLU A 33 -11.67 -12.40 21.10
CA GLU A 33 -12.15 -13.12 19.91
C GLU A 33 -13.48 -12.57 19.35
N SER A 34 -14.35 -12.04 20.20
CA SER A 34 -15.64 -11.48 19.77
C SER A 34 -15.54 -10.12 19.07
N THR A 35 -14.38 -9.46 19.18
CA THR A 35 -14.08 -8.16 18.55
C THR A 35 -12.88 -8.23 17.60
N ASP A 36 -12.24 -9.39 17.47
CA ASP A 36 -11.06 -9.57 16.64
C ASP A 36 -11.43 -9.52 15.15
N VAL A 37 -10.99 -8.45 14.51
CA VAL A 37 -11.17 -8.21 13.08
C VAL A 37 -9.93 -8.53 12.26
N SER A 38 -8.84 -8.99 12.87
CA SER A 38 -7.54 -9.25 12.21
C SER A 38 -7.61 -10.31 11.10
N THR A 39 -8.61 -11.17 11.15
CA THR A 39 -8.86 -12.22 10.14
C THR A 39 -9.87 -11.80 9.08
N GLN A 40 -10.52 -10.64 9.24
CA GLN A 40 -11.55 -10.17 8.31
C GLN A 40 -10.92 -9.55 7.06
N PRO A 41 -11.57 -9.70 5.89
CA PRO A 41 -11.17 -8.97 4.69
C PRO A 41 -11.12 -7.46 4.96
N GLY A 42 -10.20 -6.77 4.30
CA GLY A 42 -9.99 -5.32 4.43
C GLY A 42 -9.20 -4.90 5.67
N TYR A 43 -8.87 -5.84 6.57
CA TYR A 43 -8.12 -5.50 7.78
C TYR A 43 -6.73 -4.98 7.45
N TYR A 44 -5.98 -5.60 6.54
CA TYR A 44 -4.57 -5.21 6.31
C TYR A 44 -4.41 -4.05 5.34
N LEU A 45 -5.50 -3.61 4.71
CA LEU A 45 -5.47 -2.50 3.78
C LEU A 45 -5.09 -1.20 4.50
N LYS A 46 -4.37 -0.35 3.77
CA LYS A 46 -4.05 1.01 4.17
C LYS A 46 -5.34 1.77 4.47
N SER A 47 -5.28 2.73 5.39
CA SER A 47 -6.46 3.43 5.90
C SER A 47 -7.34 3.97 4.77
N ALA A 48 -8.64 3.73 4.88
CA ALA A 48 -9.66 4.29 3.98
C ALA A 48 -9.74 5.83 4.04
N GLY A 49 -9.05 6.47 4.99
CA GLY A 49 -8.84 7.92 5.00
C GLY A 49 -7.79 8.42 4.01
N THR A 50 -6.92 7.52 3.52
CA THR A 50 -5.75 7.83 2.69
C THR A 50 -5.92 7.30 1.27
N ILE A 51 -6.28 6.02 1.15
CA ILE A 51 -6.59 5.39 -0.13
C ILE A 51 -8.07 5.54 -0.46
N LYS A 52 -8.37 5.83 -1.72
CA LYS A 52 -9.75 5.97 -2.18
C LYS A 52 -10.36 4.60 -2.44
N LEU A 53 -11.05 4.06 -1.43
CA LEU A 53 -11.79 2.81 -1.52
C LEU A 53 -13.23 3.00 -1.95
N ASP A 54 -13.76 2.04 -2.70
CA ASP A 54 -15.19 1.89 -2.97
C ASP A 54 -15.59 0.41 -3.04
N VAL A 55 -16.89 0.13 -2.92
CA VAL A 55 -17.42 -1.21 -3.06
C VAL A 55 -17.50 -1.58 -4.54
N LEU A 56 -17.04 -2.78 -4.91
CA LEU A 56 -17.22 -3.30 -6.25
C LEU A 56 -18.72 -3.33 -6.63
N PRO A 57 -19.15 -2.70 -7.74
CA PRO A 57 -20.54 -2.71 -8.16
C PRO A 57 -21.06 -4.13 -8.37
N THR A 58 -22.32 -4.39 -8.01
CA THR A 58 -22.93 -5.72 -8.23
C THR A 58 -23.09 -6.08 -9.71
N THR A 59 -23.01 -5.09 -10.60
CA THR A 59 -23.03 -5.24 -12.05
C THR A 59 -21.61 -5.25 -12.66
N ALA A 60 -20.56 -5.26 -11.83
CA ALA A 60 -19.19 -5.26 -12.32
C ALA A 60 -18.89 -6.54 -13.09
N HIS A 61 -18.20 -6.39 -14.21
CA HIS A 61 -17.65 -7.50 -14.97
C HIS A 61 -16.16 -7.61 -14.67
N VAL A 62 -15.74 -8.75 -14.09
CA VAL A 62 -14.34 -9.05 -13.79
C VAL A 62 -13.75 -9.81 -14.97
N ALA A 63 -12.89 -9.15 -15.75
CA ALA A 63 -12.35 -9.69 -16.99
C ALA A 63 -11.09 -10.52 -16.81
N ALA A 64 -10.34 -10.30 -15.72
CA ALA A 64 -9.13 -11.05 -15.40
C ALA A 64 -8.93 -11.19 -13.88
N HIS A 65 -8.21 -12.24 -13.50
CA HIS A 65 -7.83 -12.54 -12.13
C HIS A 65 -6.32 -12.78 -12.06
N ILE A 66 -5.64 -12.08 -11.14
CA ILE A 66 -4.19 -12.12 -10.96
C ILE A 66 -3.90 -12.51 -9.51
N SER A 67 -3.15 -13.59 -9.33
CA SER A 67 -2.82 -14.14 -8.02
C SER A 67 -1.32 -14.36 -7.88
N SER A 68 -0.75 -14.02 -6.72
CA SER A 68 0.68 -14.17 -6.43
C SER A 68 1.18 -15.63 -6.40
N CYS A 69 0.25 -16.60 -6.37
CA CYS A 69 0.55 -18.02 -6.20
C CYS A 69 0.55 -18.82 -7.52
N GLY A 70 0.22 -18.20 -8.66
CA GLY A 70 0.08 -18.88 -9.95
C GLY A 70 1.16 -18.54 -10.96
N GLN A 71 1.46 -19.49 -11.86
CA GLN A 71 2.15 -19.19 -13.12
C GLN A 71 1.16 -18.46 -14.06
N SER A 72 0.80 -17.22 -13.75
CA SER A 72 0.13 -16.40 -14.76
C SER A 72 1.18 -15.90 -15.75
N PRO A 73 1.06 -16.19 -17.05
CA PRO A 73 2.01 -15.72 -18.06
C PRO A 73 1.90 -14.21 -18.34
N SER A 74 0.94 -13.52 -17.72
CA SER A 74 0.66 -12.10 -17.85
C SER A 74 0.28 -11.52 -16.48
N GLY A 75 1.04 -10.56 -15.98
CA GLY A 75 0.81 -9.97 -14.66
C GLY A 75 1.65 -10.60 -13.55
N GLU A 76 2.68 -9.89 -13.05
CA GLU A 76 3.44 -10.33 -11.87
C GLU A 76 3.13 -9.42 -10.67
N ILE A 77 2.65 -10.01 -9.58
CA ILE A 77 2.47 -9.33 -8.29
C ILE A 77 3.68 -9.62 -7.41
N SER A 78 4.30 -8.58 -6.88
CA SER A 78 5.41 -8.66 -5.93
C SER A 78 5.30 -7.58 -4.86
N MET A 79 6.04 -7.75 -3.75
CA MET A 79 6.19 -6.76 -2.69
C MET A 79 7.68 -6.50 -2.50
N PRO A 80 8.27 -5.62 -3.32
CA PRO A 80 9.71 -5.42 -3.34
C PRO A 80 10.22 -4.93 -1.99
N ALA A 81 11.22 -5.64 -1.45
CA ALA A 81 11.76 -5.31 -0.13
C ALA A 81 12.40 -3.91 -0.09
N ASN A 82 12.89 -3.37 -1.22
CA ASN A 82 13.44 -2.01 -1.37
C ASN A 82 12.37 -0.89 -1.46
N LEU A 83 11.07 -1.25 -1.48
CA LEU A 83 9.93 -0.31 -1.46
C LEU A 83 9.06 -0.46 -0.20
N ARG A 84 9.58 -1.15 0.82
CA ARG A 84 8.96 -1.30 2.15
C ARG A 84 9.46 -0.24 3.13
N GLY A 85 8.62 0.19 4.07
CA GLY A 85 8.98 1.21 5.07
C GLY A 85 8.64 2.62 4.60
N CYS A 86 9.31 3.62 5.19
CA CYS A 86 9.14 5.01 4.80
C CYS A 86 10.00 5.30 3.56
N ILE A 87 9.36 5.62 2.44
CA ILE A 87 10.03 5.91 1.18
C ILE A 87 9.85 7.38 0.84
N PHE A 88 10.97 8.05 0.60
CA PHE A 88 11.07 9.49 0.36
C PHE A 88 11.48 9.77 -1.09
N GLU A 89 11.19 10.95 -1.59
CA GLU A 89 11.30 11.28 -3.02
C GLU A 89 12.72 11.20 -3.58
N ARG A 90 13.75 11.35 -2.74
CA ARG A 90 15.16 11.27 -3.14
C ARG A 90 15.80 9.91 -2.89
N ALA A 91 15.01 8.88 -2.59
CA ALA A 91 15.56 7.56 -2.33
C ALA A 91 16.32 7.05 -3.58
N PRO A 92 17.52 6.46 -3.41
CA PRO A 92 18.39 6.15 -4.54
C PRO A 92 17.78 5.13 -5.51
N ASP A 93 17.03 4.16 -5.00
CA ASP A 93 16.52 3.02 -5.79
C ASP A 93 15.00 3.08 -6.00
N LEU A 94 14.52 4.19 -6.58
CA LEU A 94 13.11 4.34 -6.95
C LEU A 94 12.83 3.96 -8.41
N PRO A 95 11.74 3.24 -8.69
CA PRO A 95 11.23 3.05 -10.05
C PRO A 95 10.93 4.37 -10.75
N ASP A 96 10.97 4.37 -12.08
CA ASP A 96 10.58 5.52 -12.88
C ASP A 96 9.16 5.99 -12.53
N ARG A 97 9.02 7.31 -12.32
CA ARG A 97 7.74 7.98 -12.01
C ARG A 97 7.05 7.47 -10.74
N TYR A 98 7.81 6.85 -9.83
CA TYR A 98 7.32 6.31 -8.55
C TYR A 98 6.38 7.26 -7.81
N ALA A 99 6.79 8.52 -7.61
CA ALA A 99 5.99 9.52 -6.91
C ALA A 99 4.62 9.80 -7.57
N GLU A 100 4.58 9.84 -8.91
CA GLU A 100 3.33 10.06 -9.65
C GLU A 100 2.40 8.84 -9.50
N ILE A 101 2.96 7.62 -9.63
CA ILE A 101 2.20 6.37 -9.56
C ILE A 101 1.62 6.19 -8.16
N ILE A 102 2.43 6.35 -7.10
CA ILE A 102 1.99 6.26 -5.71
C ILE A 102 0.94 7.33 -5.40
N ALA A 103 1.14 8.59 -5.80
CA ALA A 103 0.14 9.63 -5.58
C ALA A 103 -1.19 9.36 -6.30
N TYR A 104 -1.14 8.72 -7.47
CA TYR A 104 -2.31 8.36 -8.24
C TYR A 104 -3.10 7.20 -7.60
N TRP A 105 -2.45 6.16 -7.10
CA TRP A 105 -3.13 4.99 -6.52
C TRP A 105 -3.36 5.09 -5.01
N SER A 106 -2.35 5.52 -4.27
CA SER A 106 -2.33 5.48 -2.80
C SER A 106 -2.68 6.80 -2.13
N GLY A 107 -2.75 7.90 -2.89
CA GLY A 107 -3.04 9.23 -2.33
C GLY A 107 -1.82 9.88 -1.68
N GLN A 108 -2.04 10.81 -0.74
CA GLN A 108 -0.94 11.41 0.01
C GLN A 108 -0.62 10.57 1.26
N PRO A 109 0.65 10.36 1.61
CA PRO A 109 1.03 9.57 2.78
C PRO A 109 0.60 10.25 4.10
N LEU A 110 0.43 9.45 5.16
CA LEU A 110 -0.14 9.88 6.46
C LEU A 110 0.74 10.84 7.27
N SER A 111 1.95 11.18 6.83
CA SER A 111 2.86 12.02 7.64
C SER A 111 3.77 12.90 6.80
N ALA A 112 3.23 14.03 6.32
CA ALA A 112 4.02 15.04 5.60
C ALA A 112 4.47 16.24 6.47
N SER A 113 4.06 16.33 7.75
CA SER A 113 4.18 17.62 8.47
C SER A 113 4.40 17.61 9.99
N ASP A 114 4.65 16.46 10.63
CA ASP A 114 4.88 16.46 12.07
C ASP A 114 6.36 16.75 12.41
N TYR A 115 6.60 17.90 13.03
CA TYR A 115 7.90 18.59 13.22
C TYR A 115 8.97 17.83 14.04
N ARG A 116 8.76 16.53 14.33
CA ARG A 116 9.57 15.70 15.25
C ARG A 116 9.81 14.26 14.77
N ALA A 117 9.33 13.86 13.59
CA ALA A 117 9.52 12.48 13.12
C ALA A 117 10.93 12.28 12.52
N VAL A 118 11.64 11.23 12.95
CA VAL A 118 12.85 10.70 12.28
C VAL A 118 12.39 9.44 11.57
N TYR A 119 12.44 9.39 10.24
CA TYR A 119 11.79 8.28 9.54
C TYR A 119 12.74 7.10 9.36
N PHE A 120 12.29 5.92 9.77
CA PHE A 120 13.02 4.68 9.54
C PHE A 120 13.04 4.35 8.07
N GLN A 121 14.25 4.30 7.55
CA GLN A 121 14.51 3.94 6.17
C GLN A 121 14.32 2.44 6.00
N ASN A 122 13.91 2.10 4.79
CA ASN A 122 14.08 0.78 4.25
C ASN A 122 15.55 0.33 4.41
N PRO A 123 15.87 -0.80 5.09
CA PRO A 123 17.24 -1.27 5.23
C PRO A 123 17.97 -1.55 3.91
N GLN A 124 17.23 -1.69 2.81
CA GLN A 124 17.75 -1.91 1.46
C GLN A 124 17.74 -0.65 0.59
N ASN A 125 17.28 0.49 1.12
CA ASN A 125 17.22 1.79 0.46
C ASN A 125 17.56 2.91 1.47
N GLU A 126 18.64 2.71 2.24
CA GLU A 126 19.11 3.59 3.30
C GLU A 126 19.87 4.79 2.70
N TYR A 127 19.57 6.02 3.14
CA TYR A 127 20.19 7.23 2.58
C TYR A 127 20.22 8.55 3.38
N LEU A 128 19.99 8.70 4.69
CA LEU A 128 19.95 10.05 5.33
C LEU A 128 18.98 11.06 4.67
N VAL A 129 17.77 11.13 5.23
CA VAL A 129 16.78 12.15 4.85
C VAL A 129 17.09 13.46 5.58
N GLU A 130 17.31 14.54 4.83
CA GLU A 130 17.36 15.87 5.41
C GLU A 130 15.93 16.38 5.62
N LEU A 131 15.45 16.31 6.86
CA LEU A 131 14.08 16.72 7.19
C LEU A 131 13.92 18.25 7.30
N ARG A 132 15.04 18.99 7.32
CA ARG A 132 15.06 20.45 7.51
C ARG A 132 16.20 21.11 6.75
N GLY A 133 15.87 22.14 5.97
CA GLY A 133 16.80 23.18 5.53
C GLY A 133 16.47 24.52 6.17
N ASN A 134 17.49 25.39 6.26
CA ASN A 134 17.25 26.83 6.37
C ASN A 134 17.20 27.39 4.95
N ASP A 135 16.13 28.08 4.60
CA ASP A 135 16.20 29.00 3.46
C ASP A 135 17.02 30.26 3.86
N ASP A 136 17.36 31.09 2.87
CA ASP A 136 18.13 32.33 3.09
C ASP A 136 17.42 33.35 4.03
N ASN A 137 16.16 33.10 4.39
CA ASN A 137 15.36 33.93 5.29
C ASN A 137 15.12 33.27 6.67
N GLY A 138 15.71 32.10 6.94
CA GLY A 138 15.54 31.36 8.19
C GLY A 138 14.18 30.68 8.34
N ALA A 139 13.41 30.52 7.27
CA ALA A 139 12.18 29.74 7.26
C ALA A 139 12.51 28.25 7.06
N TYR A 140 11.75 27.41 7.77
CA TYR A 140 11.88 25.96 7.71
C TYR A 140 11.23 25.42 6.42
N VAL A 141 12.02 24.74 5.59
CA VAL A 141 11.53 24.07 4.38
C VAL A 141 11.74 22.56 4.50
N SER A 142 10.71 21.76 4.18
CA SER A 142 10.84 20.31 3.98
C SER A 142 11.65 20.08 2.70
N ILE A 143 12.81 19.44 2.82
CA ILE A 143 13.74 19.22 1.69
C ILE A 143 13.38 17.95 0.90
N ASP A 144 12.76 16.97 1.55
CA ASP A 144 12.49 15.66 0.98
C ASP A 144 11.09 15.18 1.40
N LYS A 145 10.27 14.84 0.40
CA LYS A 145 8.86 14.52 0.60
C LYS A 145 8.68 13.01 0.84
N LEU A 146 7.98 12.64 1.92
CA LEU A 146 7.49 11.26 2.08
C LEU A 146 6.54 10.93 0.93
N LEU A 147 6.73 9.77 0.30
CA LEU A 147 5.92 9.28 -0.82
C LEU A 147 5.02 8.11 -0.38
N SER A 148 5.56 7.16 0.37
CA SER A 148 4.82 5.99 0.86
C SER A 148 5.33 5.52 2.22
N GLU A 149 4.50 4.74 2.89
CA GLU A 149 4.75 4.20 4.22
C GLU A 149 4.00 2.88 4.38
N GLY A 150 4.73 1.78 4.60
CA GLY A 150 4.14 0.45 4.69
C GLY A 150 4.75 -0.51 3.68
N ILE A 151 3.91 -1.32 3.02
CA ILE A 151 4.35 -2.26 1.99
C ILE A 151 3.70 -1.90 0.66
N VAL A 152 4.56 -1.58 -0.30
CA VAL A 152 4.16 -1.34 -1.69
C VAL A 152 3.96 -2.67 -2.41
N VAL A 153 2.76 -2.83 -2.96
CA VAL A 153 2.41 -3.88 -3.92
C VAL A 153 2.77 -3.38 -5.31
N SER A 154 3.62 -4.16 -5.99
CA SER A 154 4.06 -3.91 -7.36
C SER A 154 3.42 -4.90 -8.32
N ILE A 155 2.77 -4.39 -9.36
CA ILE A 155 2.05 -5.16 -10.36
C ILE A 155 2.59 -4.76 -11.74
N THR A 156 3.20 -5.70 -12.47
CA THR A 156 3.82 -5.45 -13.79
C THR A 156 3.10 -6.23 -14.89
N GLY A 157 3.30 -5.84 -16.17
CA GLY A 157 2.69 -6.51 -17.32
C GLY A 157 1.21 -6.17 -17.53
N MET A 158 0.73 -5.10 -16.89
CA MET A 158 -0.67 -4.70 -16.91
C MET A 158 -1.13 -4.25 -18.30
N ALA A 159 -0.23 -3.70 -19.13
CA ALA A 159 -0.60 -3.27 -20.47
C ALA A 159 -1.12 -4.44 -21.33
N SER A 160 -0.43 -5.58 -21.26
CA SER A 160 -0.84 -6.79 -21.98
C SER A 160 -2.16 -7.37 -21.47
N ILE A 161 -2.45 -7.23 -20.17
CA ILE A 161 -3.67 -7.77 -19.57
C ILE A 161 -4.87 -6.91 -19.95
N THR A 162 -4.68 -5.58 -19.99
CA THR A 162 -5.75 -4.64 -20.35
C THR A 162 -5.99 -4.52 -21.85
N ASP A 163 -5.15 -5.12 -22.69
CA ASP A 163 -5.29 -5.04 -24.14
C ASP A 163 -6.61 -5.68 -24.61
N GLY A 164 -7.41 -4.90 -25.34
CA GLY A 164 -8.73 -5.32 -25.83
C GLY A 164 -9.84 -5.41 -24.77
N LEU A 165 -9.57 -5.13 -23.49
CA LEU A 165 -10.60 -5.09 -22.44
C LEU A 165 -11.43 -3.81 -22.49
N SER A 166 -12.67 -3.87 -21.98
CA SER A 166 -13.51 -2.68 -21.87
C SER A 166 -12.98 -1.76 -20.76
N PRO A 167 -13.01 -0.42 -20.93
CA PRO A 167 -12.67 0.52 -19.85
C PRO A 167 -13.53 0.39 -18.59
N GLU A 168 -14.70 -0.26 -18.72
CA GLU A 168 -15.64 -0.54 -17.64
C GLU A 168 -15.40 -1.90 -16.94
N ASP A 169 -14.52 -2.74 -17.48
CA ASP A 169 -14.13 -4.00 -16.86
C ASP A 169 -13.25 -3.76 -15.62
N PHE A 170 -13.22 -4.77 -14.76
CA PHE A 170 -12.40 -4.82 -13.57
C PHE A 170 -11.41 -5.98 -13.65
N ILE A 171 -10.27 -5.83 -13.00
CA ILE A 171 -9.27 -6.88 -12.82
C ILE A 171 -9.16 -7.14 -11.32
N GLU A 172 -9.33 -8.40 -10.93
CA GLU A 172 -9.21 -8.86 -9.55
C GLU A 172 -7.75 -9.22 -9.22
N PHE A 173 -7.28 -8.78 -8.05
CA PHE A 173 -5.95 -9.06 -7.55
C PHE A 173 -6.03 -9.68 -6.16
N GLU A 174 -5.39 -10.84 -6.00
CA GLU A 174 -5.20 -11.47 -4.71
C GLU A 174 -3.82 -11.16 -4.14
N ILE A 175 -3.82 -10.52 -2.97
CA ILE A 175 -2.64 -10.05 -2.27
C ILE A 175 -2.39 -10.94 -1.04
N PRO A 176 -1.35 -11.79 -1.02
CA PRO A 176 -1.04 -12.63 0.14
C PRO A 176 -0.63 -11.78 1.35
N ILE A 177 -1.04 -12.22 2.53
CA ILE A 177 -0.74 -11.59 3.82
C ILE A 177 0.34 -12.38 4.57
N ASP A 178 1.58 -11.89 4.50
CA ASP A 178 2.70 -12.41 5.28
C ASP A 178 2.65 -11.82 6.68
N VAL A 179 2.01 -12.52 7.62
CA VAL A 179 1.87 -12.10 9.02
C VAL A 179 3.21 -11.91 9.76
N SER A 180 4.34 -12.35 9.18
CA SER A 180 5.66 -12.00 9.73
C SER A 180 6.12 -10.59 9.34
N MET A 181 5.46 -9.98 8.35
CA MET A 181 5.77 -8.67 7.79
C MET A 181 4.68 -7.63 8.08
N VAL A 182 3.42 -8.06 8.19
CA VAL A 182 2.28 -7.20 8.50
C VAL A 182 1.59 -7.61 9.79
N GLY A 183 0.89 -6.66 10.42
CA GLY A 183 0.20 -6.86 11.69
C GLY A 183 0.89 -6.19 12.87
N ILE A 184 0.48 -6.60 14.06
CA ILE A 184 0.95 -6.04 15.33
C ILE A 184 2.34 -6.59 15.61
N GLU A 185 3.31 -5.71 15.90
CA GLU A 185 4.69 -6.08 16.26
C GLU A 185 5.37 -7.02 15.23
N SER A 186 5.26 -6.70 13.93
CA SER A 186 5.86 -7.50 12.87
C SER A 186 7.38 -7.28 12.74
N ASP A 187 8.17 -8.03 13.51
CA ASP A 187 9.64 -8.01 13.49
C ASP A 187 10.25 -8.11 12.08
N GLY A 188 9.57 -8.79 11.14
CA GLY A 188 10.05 -8.95 9.77
C GLY A 188 10.00 -7.66 8.95
N PHE A 189 9.17 -6.67 9.31
CA PHE A 189 8.95 -5.46 8.50
C PHE A 189 10.24 -4.66 8.28
N LEU A 190 11.09 -4.55 9.29
CA LEU A 190 12.38 -3.85 9.21
C LEU A 190 13.55 -4.79 8.87
N SER A 191 13.28 -6.05 8.52
CA SER A 191 14.32 -6.99 8.11
C SER A 191 14.69 -6.82 6.63
N PRO A 192 15.80 -7.40 6.15
CA PRO A 192 16.06 -7.53 4.71
C PRO A 192 15.34 -8.72 4.06
N ALA A 193 14.56 -9.50 4.83
CA ALA A 193 13.93 -10.70 4.32
C ALA A 193 12.83 -10.35 3.30
N PRO A 194 12.72 -11.13 2.21
CA PRO A 194 11.71 -10.92 1.19
C PRO A 194 10.32 -11.19 1.76
N TYR A 195 9.33 -10.47 1.24
CA TYR A 195 7.93 -10.74 1.54
C TYR A 195 7.54 -12.13 1.00
N LYS A 196 6.94 -12.98 1.83
CA LYS A 196 6.52 -14.31 1.39
C LYS A 196 5.26 -14.19 0.55
N THR A 197 5.22 -14.88 -0.59
CA THR A 197 4.07 -14.88 -1.50
C THR A 197 3.46 -16.28 -1.72
N LYS A 198 4.11 -17.33 -1.21
CA LYS A 198 3.75 -18.74 -1.41
C LYS A 198 3.37 -19.40 -0.09
N GLY A 199 2.41 -20.33 -0.14
CA GLY A 199 2.00 -21.12 1.03
C GLY A 199 1.25 -20.30 2.09
N ILE A 200 0.78 -19.11 1.73
CA ILE A 200 0.02 -18.22 2.61
C ILE A 200 -1.48 -18.44 2.34
N GLY A 201 -2.21 -18.74 3.41
CA GLY A 201 -3.67 -18.92 3.37
C GLY A 201 -4.44 -17.61 3.38
N GLN A 202 -3.98 -16.62 4.13
CA GLN A 202 -4.67 -15.33 4.29
C GLN A 202 -4.34 -14.37 3.14
N ARG A 203 -5.37 -13.71 2.61
CA ARG A 203 -5.25 -12.82 1.44
C ARG A 203 -6.19 -11.64 1.57
N GLU A 204 -5.77 -10.52 0.99
CA GLU A 204 -6.65 -9.41 0.65
C GLU A 204 -7.00 -9.48 -0.83
N VAL A 205 -8.21 -9.03 -1.18
CA VAL A 205 -8.69 -8.98 -2.56
C VAL A 205 -9.06 -7.56 -2.91
N ILE A 206 -8.48 -7.05 -4.00
CA ILE A 206 -8.81 -5.74 -4.56
C ILE A 206 -9.18 -5.86 -6.02
N TYR A 207 -9.87 -4.86 -6.53
CA TYR A 207 -10.28 -4.76 -7.92
C TYR A 207 -9.87 -3.41 -8.47
N LEU A 208 -9.20 -3.41 -9.62
CA LEU A 208 -8.82 -2.19 -10.33
C LEU A 208 -9.62 -2.09 -11.63
N LYS A 209 -10.22 -0.93 -11.88
CA LYS A 209 -10.96 -0.67 -13.11
C LYS A 209 -9.99 -0.46 -14.27
N VAL A 210 -10.24 -1.05 -15.44
CA VAL A 210 -9.37 -0.93 -16.62
C VAL A 210 -9.15 0.53 -17.03
N SER A 211 -10.18 1.37 -16.95
CA SER A 211 -10.03 2.81 -17.20
C SER A 211 -9.12 3.53 -16.20
N ASP A 212 -9.03 3.08 -14.95
CA ASP A 212 -8.11 3.66 -13.96
C ASP A 212 -6.68 3.15 -14.19
N ILE A 213 -6.50 1.89 -14.60
CA ILE A 213 -5.19 1.30 -14.98
C ILE A 213 -4.60 2.03 -16.18
N THR A 214 -5.38 2.19 -17.26
CA THR A 214 -4.94 2.86 -18.50
C THR A 214 -4.63 4.34 -18.32
N ARG A 215 -5.19 4.98 -17.28
CA ARG A 215 -4.90 6.37 -16.88
C ARG A 215 -3.77 6.49 -15.84
N SER A 216 -3.25 5.38 -15.32
CA SER A 216 -2.08 5.38 -14.44
C SER A 216 -0.91 6.09 -15.12
N PRO A 217 -0.06 6.82 -14.38
CA PRO A 217 1.18 7.39 -14.91
C PRO A 217 1.99 6.35 -15.68
N ASN A 218 2.11 5.13 -15.16
CA ASN A 218 2.62 3.99 -15.88
C ASN A 218 1.54 2.90 -15.94
N PRO A 219 0.87 2.68 -17.09
CA PRO A 219 -0.16 1.66 -17.21
C PRO A 219 0.36 0.22 -17.17
N ASP A 220 1.65 -0.02 -17.44
CA ASP A 220 2.23 -1.37 -17.42
C ASP A 220 2.78 -1.75 -16.04
N HIS A 221 3.18 -0.76 -15.25
CA HIS A 221 3.73 -0.95 -13.91
C HIS A 221 2.95 -0.13 -12.87
N ILE A 222 2.11 -0.82 -12.12
CA ILE A 222 1.28 -0.24 -11.06
C ILE A 222 1.98 -0.47 -9.72
N LEU A 223 2.05 0.60 -8.92
CA LEU A 223 2.61 0.59 -7.57
C LEU A 223 1.55 1.14 -6.63
N ILE A 224 1.21 0.37 -5.61
CA ILE A 224 0.22 0.75 -4.61
C ILE A 224 0.82 0.51 -3.24
N ASP A 225 1.08 1.58 -2.50
CA ASP A 225 1.22 1.49 -1.06
C ASP A 225 -0.14 1.07 -0.46
N LEU A 226 -0.27 -0.24 -0.23
CA LEU A 226 -1.56 -0.90 -0.04
C LEU A 226 -1.66 -1.56 1.33
N LEU A 227 -0.58 -2.14 1.85
CA LEU A 227 -0.61 -2.85 3.14
C LEU A 227 0.03 -1.99 4.20
N ARG A 228 -0.70 -1.77 5.29
CA ARG A 228 -0.27 -0.88 6.36
C ARG A 228 0.83 -1.49 7.23
N TYR A 229 1.63 -0.62 7.83
CA TYR A 229 2.48 -0.95 8.95
C TYR A 229 1.92 -0.29 10.22
N GLU A 230 1.46 -1.12 11.15
CA GLU A 230 0.68 -0.72 12.33
C GLU A 230 1.43 0.24 13.27
N LEU A 231 2.76 0.14 13.34
CA LEU A 231 3.58 0.91 14.28
C LEU A 231 3.82 2.37 13.85
N LEU A 232 3.48 2.76 12.61
CA LEU A 232 3.61 4.17 12.18
C LEU A 232 2.65 5.10 12.91
N ASP A 233 1.50 4.59 13.36
CA ASP A 233 0.50 5.37 14.12
C ASP A 233 0.98 5.71 15.54
N TYR A 234 2.09 5.10 15.98
CA TYR A 234 2.64 5.29 17.31
C TYR A 234 3.44 6.59 17.44
N GLY A 235 3.95 7.16 16.33
CA GLY A 235 4.74 8.39 16.35
C GLY A 235 6.07 8.29 17.12
N TYR A 236 6.48 7.10 17.59
CA TYR A 236 7.83 6.89 18.13
C TYR A 236 8.75 6.35 17.03
N TRP A 237 9.93 6.94 17.02
CA TRP A 237 11.00 6.66 16.08
C TRP A 237 12.30 6.49 16.87
N TYR A 238 13.11 5.47 16.55
CA TYR A 238 14.44 5.24 17.12
C TYR A 238 15.53 5.37 16.07
#